data_AF-A0A7M7GHY7-F1
#
_entry.id   AF-A0A7M7GHY7-F1
#
_cell.length_a   1.000
_cell.length_b   1.000
_cell.length_c   1.000
_cell.angle_alpha   90.00
_cell.angle_beta   90.00
_cell.angle_gamma   90.00
#
_symmetry.space_group_name_H-M   'P 1'
#
loop_
_entity.id
_entity.type
_entity.pdbx_description
1 polymer ?
#
loop_
_entity_poly.entity_id
_entity_poly.type
_entity_poly.pdbx_seq_one_letter_code
_entity_poly.pdbx_strand_id
1 'polypeptide(L)'
;MCDADTCSACDFDTRYPSSIVRPLCGSHAKLSFVVYRLLVAAYFVVFLVIHLSTAIAGVIGLKIFIYLSDWTLILTTFYVIVAFLNAVGDYAYYHWYGMYLNDYNDEPPILYRLQWCLFSICINISFLILVSFWPTVGVDLPTYKLAENINVHALPAVILFIDLMVTAIPIRFLHVVYPLVYGCVYLTFAAIYWASGGTDPYGRPYIYGILDFNHARTVGLVIVGETVGAVVFQWMFVGLKMLRNKMADDCNCSERVRSPEIIPLTELAMVTSYS
;
A
#
# COMPACT_ATOMS: atom_id res chain seq x y z
N MET A 1 -21.53 -9.48 18.17
CA MET A 1 -20.43 -9.89 19.07
C MET A 1 -19.87 -11.17 18.47
N CYS A 2 -18.71 -11.15 17.82
CA CYS A 2 -18.19 -12.34 17.12
C CYS A 2 -17.44 -13.23 18.11
N ASP A 3 -17.85 -14.50 18.19
CA ASP A 3 -17.16 -15.55 18.94
C ASP A 3 -15.78 -15.86 18.34
N ALA A 4 -14.86 -16.24 19.22
CA ALA A 4 -13.42 -16.31 18.98
C ALA A 4 -12.95 -17.36 17.96
N ASP A 5 -13.84 -18.20 17.42
CA ASP A 5 -13.45 -19.41 16.69
C ASP A 5 -13.70 -19.39 15.16
N THR A 6 -14.24 -18.30 14.59
CA THR A 6 -14.61 -18.27 13.15
C THR A 6 -14.08 -17.10 12.32
N CYS A 7 -13.24 -16.21 12.86
CA CYS A 7 -12.54 -15.24 12.01
C CYS A 7 -11.48 -15.98 11.18
N SER A 8 -11.74 -16.18 9.88
CA SER A 8 -10.74 -16.73 8.98
C SER A 8 -9.50 -15.84 9.04
N ALA A 9 -8.34 -16.46 9.26
CA ALA A 9 -7.16 -15.74 9.70
C ALA A 9 -6.55 -14.86 8.57
N CYS A 10 -7.05 -15.03 7.34
CA CYS A 10 -6.76 -14.22 6.14
C CYS A 10 -7.82 -13.15 5.83
N ASP A 11 -8.86 -12.98 6.65
CA ASP A 11 -9.95 -12.05 6.36
C ASP A 11 -9.60 -10.59 6.66
N PHE A 12 -10.23 -9.70 5.91
CA PHE A 12 -10.30 -8.28 6.20
C PHE A 12 -10.95 -8.09 7.59
N ASP A 13 -10.45 -7.18 8.43
CA ASP A 13 -11.04 -6.97 9.76
C ASP A 13 -12.42 -6.30 9.60
N THR A 14 -13.47 -7.13 9.57
CA THR A 14 -14.86 -6.73 9.36
C THR A 14 -15.44 -5.91 10.50
N ARG A 15 -14.73 -5.76 11.63
CA ARG A 15 -15.27 -5.02 12.78
C ARG A 15 -15.50 -3.53 12.48
N TYR A 16 -14.71 -2.92 11.60
CA TYR A 16 -14.89 -1.53 11.16
C TYR A 16 -14.36 -1.33 9.73
N PRO A 17 -15.11 -1.77 8.71
CA PRO A 17 -14.61 -1.81 7.33
C PRO A 17 -14.24 -0.44 6.76
N SER A 18 -14.81 0.62 7.32
CA SER A 18 -14.59 2.00 6.92
C SER A 18 -13.40 2.68 7.61
N SER A 19 -12.70 1.99 8.53
CA SER A 19 -11.55 2.57 9.25
C SER A 19 -10.32 2.76 8.36
N ILE A 20 -10.25 2.04 7.23
CA ILE A 20 -9.16 2.13 6.24
C ILE A 20 -9.17 3.44 5.43
N VAL A 21 -10.34 4.07 5.28
CA VAL A 21 -10.52 5.27 4.45
C VAL A 21 -10.53 6.56 5.27
N ARG A 22 -10.24 6.46 6.58
CA ARG A 22 -10.33 7.56 7.54
C ARG A 22 -9.01 7.81 8.25
N PRO A 23 -8.77 9.06 8.68
CA PRO A 23 -7.68 9.34 9.60
C PRO A 23 -7.92 8.65 10.94
N LEU A 24 -6.85 8.17 11.57
CA LEU A 24 -6.88 7.49 12.86
C LEU A 24 -7.35 8.40 14.01
N CYS A 25 -7.04 9.69 13.94
CA CYS A 25 -7.39 10.69 14.96
C CYS A 25 -8.03 11.94 14.33
N GLY A 26 -9.07 12.47 14.98
CA GLY A 26 -9.62 13.81 14.74
C GLY A 26 -10.75 13.91 13.70
N SER A 27 -11.99 14.18 14.14
CA SER A 27 -13.14 14.38 13.23
C SER A 27 -13.12 15.69 12.45
N HIS A 28 -12.28 16.65 12.83
CA HIS A 28 -12.12 17.92 12.14
C HIS A 28 -11.05 17.87 11.04
N ALA A 29 -10.27 16.78 10.96
CA ALA A 29 -9.19 16.60 9.99
C ALA A 29 -9.64 15.88 8.70
N LYS A 30 -10.96 15.78 8.43
CA LYS A 30 -11.50 15.03 7.29
C LYS A 30 -11.10 15.65 5.94
N LEU A 31 -11.32 16.96 5.79
CA LEU A 31 -10.93 17.67 4.58
C LEU A 31 -9.41 17.67 4.40
N SER A 32 -8.64 17.87 5.47
CA SER A 32 -7.17 17.79 5.40
C SER A 32 -6.67 16.40 5.01
N PHE A 33 -7.34 15.34 5.45
CA PHE A 33 -7.01 13.97 5.05
C PHE A 33 -7.30 13.73 3.56
N VAL A 34 -8.44 14.20 3.05
CA VAL A 34 -8.76 14.13 1.61
C VAL A 34 -7.74 14.93 0.79
N VAL A 35 -7.35 16.13 1.25
CA VAL A 35 -6.30 16.94 0.60
C VAL A 35 -4.96 16.20 0.62
N TYR A 36 -4.56 15.60 1.73
CA TYR A 36 -3.37 14.74 1.82
C TYR A 36 -3.42 13.62 0.76
N ARG A 37 -4.54 12.89 0.68
CA ARG A 37 -4.73 11.81 -0.31
C ARG A 37 -4.62 12.32 -1.75
N LEU A 38 -5.21 13.48 -2.05
CA LEU A 38 -5.11 14.12 -3.36
C LEU A 38 -3.66 14.46 -3.70
N LEU A 39 -2.92 15.09 -2.80
CA LEU A 39 -1.54 15.51 -3.03
C LEU A 39 -0.63 14.28 -3.28
N VAL A 40 -0.78 13.22 -2.49
CA VAL A 40 -0.03 11.97 -2.68
C VAL A 40 -0.39 11.32 -4.01
N ALA A 41 -1.68 11.18 -4.33
CA ALA A 41 -2.11 10.58 -5.60
C ALA A 41 -1.62 11.38 -6.81
N ALA A 42 -1.77 12.70 -6.79
CA ALA A 42 -1.29 13.59 -7.84
C ALA A 42 0.23 13.49 -8.02
N TYR A 43 0.99 13.45 -6.92
CA TYR A 43 2.44 13.29 -6.97
C TYR A 43 2.86 12.00 -7.67
N PHE A 44 2.32 10.85 -7.23
CA PHE A 44 2.70 9.55 -7.80
C PHE A 44 2.28 9.42 -9.25
N VAL A 45 1.12 9.95 -9.63
CA VAL A 45 0.68 9.96 -11.04
C VAL A 45 1.62 10.80 -11.90
N VAL A 46 1.92 12.02 -11.46
CA VAL A 46 2.83 12.91 -12.21
C VAL A 46 4.22 12.30 -12.32
N PHE A 47 4.77 11.77 -11.22
CA PHE A 47 6.06 11.12 -11.22
C PHE A 47 6.07 9.89 -12.13
N LEU A 48 5.07 9.01 -12.05
CA LEU A 48 4.98 7.82 -12.90
C LEU A 48 4.93 8.19 -14.39
N VAL A 49 4.14 9.19 -14.76
CA VAL A 49 4.05 9.65 -16.15
C VAL A 49 5.41 10.17 -16.64
N ILE A 50 6.09 10.99 -15.84
CA ILE A 50 7.42 11.51 -16.19
C ILE A 50 8.41 10.34 -16.32
N HIS A 51 8.49 9.47 -15.30
CA HIS A 51 9.41 8.33 -15.23
C HIS A 51 9.28 7.39 -16.43
N LEU A 52 8.04 6.99 -16.75
CA LEU A 52 7.76 6.13 -17.91
C LEU A 52 8.10 6.86 -19.22
N SER A 53 7.74 8.13 -19.35
CA SER A 53 8.01 8.90 -20.58
C SER A 53 9.51 9.06 -20.84
N THR A 54 10.29 9.38 -19.79
CA THR A 54 11.74 9.54 -19.90
C THR A 54 12.44 8.23 -20.20
N ALA A 55 11.98 7.13 -19.58
CA ALA A 55 12.56 5.81 -19.84
C ALA A 55 12.26 5.32 -21.25
N ILE A 56 11.01 5.44 -21.72
CA ILE A 56 10.58 5.01 -23.05
C ILE A 56 11.28 5.82 -24.16
N ALA A 57 11.45 7.12 -23.97
CA ALA A 57 12.17 7.98 -24.91
C ALA A 57 13.70 7.80 -24.86
N GLY A 58 14.21 7.18 -23.79
CA GLY A 58 15.63 7.01 -23.53
C GLY A 58 16.19 5.64 -23.94
N VAL A 59 17.38 5.34 -23.41
CA VAL A 59 18.11 4.08 -23.66
C VAL A 59 17.40 2.87 -23.03
N ILE A 60 16.58 3.09 -22.00
CA ILE A 60 15.84 2.02 -21.32
C ILE A 60 14.73 1.47 -22.23
N GLY A 61 14.00 2.35 -22.93
CA GLY A 61 12.89 1.97 -23.80
C GLY A 61 11.80 1.20 -23.05
N LEU A 62 11.18 0.22 -23.72
CA LEU A 62 10.15 -0.64 -23.12
C LEU A 62 10.68 -1.63 -22.07
N LYS A 63 12.00 -1.76 -21.92
CA LYS A 63 12.59 -2.64 -20.90
C LYS A 63 12.36 -2.12 -19.48
N ILE A 64 11.88 -0.90 -19.28
CA ILE A 64 11.44 -0.42 -17.95
C ILE A 64 10.42 -1.36 -17.30
N PHE A 65 9.57 -2.01 -18.09
CA PHE A 65 8.53 -2.91 -17.59
C PHE A 65 9.05 -4.29 -17.16
N ILE A 66 10.35 -4.56 -17.17
CA ILE A 66 10.90 -5.83 -16.67
C ILE A 66 11.28 -5.75 -15.19
N TYR A 67 11.35 -4.54 -14.63
CA TYR A 67 11.84 -4.30 -13.27
C TYR A 67 10.72 -4.39 -12.23
N LEU A 68 10.97 -5.11 -11.13
CA LEU A 68 10.08 -5.24 -9.98
C LEU A 68 9.79 -3.88 -9.32
N SER A 69 10.80 -3.01 -9.28
CA SER A 69 10.69 -1.64 -8.77
C SER A 69 9.61 -0.86 -9.50
N ASP A 70 9.60 -0.95 -10.83
CA ASP A 70 8.64 -0.26 -11.70
C ASP A 70 7.24 -0.88 -11.60
N TRP A 71 7.14 -2.22 -11.52
CA TRP A 71 5.87 -2.88 -11.22
C TRP A 71 5.29 -2.41 -9.88
N THR A 72 6.14 -2.26 -8.87
CA THR A 72 5.74 -1.83 -7.52
C THR A 72 5.38 -0.35 -7.49
N LEU A 73 6.07 0.50 -8.26
CA LEU A 73 5.71 1.91 -8.43
C LEU A 73 4.34 2.08 -9.09
N ILE A 74 4.06 1.31 -10.14
CA ILE A 74 2.74 1.29 -10.81
C ILE A 74 1.66 0.83 -9.83
N LEU A 75 1.90 -0.27 -9.10
CA LEU A 75 0.95 -0.80 -8.13
C LEU A 75 0.70 0.17 -6.95
N THR A 76 1.75 0.84 -6.47
CA THR A 76 1.65 1.89 -5.44
C THR A 76 0.89 3.10 -5.96
N THR A 77 1.11 3.51 -7.21
CA THR A 77 0.35 4.59 -7.85
C THR A 77 -1.13 4.23 -7.93
N PHE A 78 -1.45 2.98 -8.31
CA PHE A 78 -2.82 2.50 -8.33
C PHE A 78 -3.44 2.48 -6.92
N TYR A 79 -2.70 2.02 -5.92
CA TYR A 79 -3.11 2.06 -4.52
C TYR A 79 -3.49 3.48 -4.06
N VAL A 80 -2.64 4.50 -4.29
CA VAL A 80 -2.90 5.85 -3.81
C VAL A 80 -4.08 6.51 -4.54
N ILE A 81 -4.33 6.16 -5.81
CA ILE A 81 -5.54 6.57 -6.54
C ILE A 81 -6.77 5.97 -5.88
N VAL A 82 -6.78 4.65 -5.65
CA VAL A 82 -7.92 3.97 -5.00
C VAL A 82 -8.16 4.54 -3.59
N ALA A 83 -7.10 4.79 -2.83
CA ALA A 83 -7.19 5.38 -1.49
C ALA A 83 -7.77 6.80 -1.52
N PHE A 84 -7.40 7.61 -2.51
CA PHE A 84 -7.98 8.93 -2.72
C PHE A 84 -9.47 8.86 -3.08
N LEU A 85 -9.85 8.02 -4.05
CA LEU A 85 -11.24 7.86 -4.46
C LEU A 85 -12.13 7.39 -3.31
N ASN A 86 -11.65 6.44 -2.52
CA ASN A 86 -12.35 5.95 -1.33
C ASN A 86 -12.50 7.05 -0.25
N ALA A 87 -11.47 7.85 -0.01
CA ALA A 87 -11.52 8.96 0.94
C ALA A 87 -12.51 10.07 0.50
N VAL A 88 -12.53 10.41 -0.80
CA VAL A 88 -13.51 11.35 -1.37
C VAL A 88 -14.92 10.79 -1.24
N GLY A 89 -15.13 9.51 -1.55
CA GLY A 89 -16.43 8.84 -1.44
C GLY A 89 -16.97 8.87 -0.01
N ASP A 90 -16.16 8.50 0.99
CA ASP A 90 -16.56 8.52 2.40
C ASP A 90 -16.83 9.95 2.89
N TYR A 91 -16.02 10.93 2.47
CA TYR A 91 -16.22 12.34 2.80
C TYR A 91 -17.51 12.92 2.20
N ALA A 92 -17.75 12.68 0.90
CA ALA A 92 -18.94 13.17 0.21
C ALA A 92 -20.22 12.55 0.78
N TYR A 93 -20.19 11.25 1.07
CA TYR A 93 -21.31 10.55 1.68
C TYR A 93 -21.63 11.11 3.07
N TYR A 94 -20.61 11.33 3.91
CA TYR A 94 -20.77 11.99 5.21
C TYR A 94 -21.33 13.40 5.10
N HIS A 95 -20.84 14.20 4.14
CA HIS A 95 -21.30 15.57 3.96
C HIS A 95 -22.78 15.66 3.53
N TRP A 96 -23.24 14.72 2.69
CA TRP A 96 -24.60 14.73 2.15
C TRP A 96 -25.63 14.09 3.09
N TYR A 97 -25.28 12.95 3.72
CA TYR A 97 -26.22 12.15 4.51
C TYR A 97 -26.02 12.30 6.02
N GLY A 98 -24.95 12.96 6.48
CA GLY A 98 -24.61 13.08 7.91
C GLY A 98 -24.13 11.78 8.56
N MET A 99 -24.03 10.70 7.78
CA MET A 99 -23.60 9.36 8.20
C MET A 99 -22.56 8.83 7.24
N TYR A 100 -21.82 7.81 7.64
CA TYR A 100 -20.73 7.30 6.80
C TYR A 100 -21.13 6.15 5.87
N LEU A 101 -20.36 6.00 4.80
CA LEU A 101 -20.54 4.88 3.89
C LEU A 101 -20.20 3.58 4.64
N ASN A 102 -21.15 2.65 4.62
CA ASN A 102 -20.99 1.31 5.18
C ASN A 102 -20.96 1.21 6.72
N ASP A 103 -21.54 2.20 7.43
CA ASP A 103 -21.67 2.16 8.90
C ASP A 103 -22.63 1.06 9.40
N TYR A 104 -23.47 0.51 8.51
CA TYR A 104 -24.54 -0.43 8.84
C TYR A 104 -24.50 -1.77 8.08
N ASN A 105 -23.52 -1.98 7.19
CA ASN A 105 -23.40 -3.23 6.44
C ASN A 105 -22.24 -4.06 7.00
N ASP A 106 -22.48 -5.36 7.17
CA ASP A 106 -21.46 -6.30 7.66
C ASP A 106 -20.30 -6.50 6.67
N GLU A 107 -20.51 -6.20 5.38
CA GLU A 107 -19.49 -6.37 4.34
C GLU A 107 -18.88 -5.06 3.85
N PRO A 108 -17.54 -4.92 3.81
CA PRO A 108 -16.87 -3.77 3.19
C PRO A 108 -17.19 -3.62 1.70
N PRO A 109 -17.29 -2.39 1.16
CA PRO A 109 -17.32 -2.15 -0.27
C PRO A 109 -16.09 -2.76 -0.96
N ILE A 110 -16.27 -3.23 -2.20
CA ILE A 110 -15.20 -3.89 -2.96
C ILE A 110 -13.94 -3.02 -3.12
N LEU A 111 -14.10 -1.70 -3.27
CA LEU A 111 -12.98 -0.77 -3.39
C LEU A 111 -12.18 -0.64 -2.08
N TYR A 112 -12.78 -0.88 -0.92
CA TYR A 112 -12.06 -0.85 0.37
C TYR A 112 -11.22 -2.11 0.51
N ARG A 113 -11.77 -3.27 0.11
CA ARG A 113 -11.03 -4.54 0.04
C ARG A 113 -9.87 -4.44 -0.96
N LEU A 114 -10.10 -3.81 -2.11
CA LEU A 114 -9.06 -3.54 -3.11
C LEU A 114 -7.95 -2.65 -2.54
N GLN A 115 -8.29 -1.53 -1.89
CA GLN A 115 -7.31 -0.65 -1.24
C GLN A 115 -6.46 -1.43 -0.24
N TRP A 116 -7.09 -2.25 0.60
CA TRP A 116 -6.40 -3.06 1.60
C TRP A 116 -5.46 -4.11 1.00
N CYS A 117 -5.92 -4.82 -0.03
CA CYS A 117 -5.12 -5.82 -0.72
C CYS A 117 -3.89 -5.17 -1.36
N LEU A 118 -4.08 -4.07 -2.08
CA LEU A 118 -2.99 -3.30 -2.68
C LEU A 118 -2.00 -2.80 -1.63
N PHE A 119 -2.49 -2.23 -0.53
CA PHE A 119 -1.63 -1.80 0.58
C PHE A 119 -0.79 -2.95 1.14
N SER A 120 -1.42 -4.10 1.38
CA SER A 120 -0.77 -5.28 1.97
C SER A 120 0.36 -5.83 1.10
N ILE A 121 0.23 -5.74 -0.24
CA ILE A 121 1.31 -6.06 -1.17
C ILE A 121 2.38 -4.96 -1.14
N CYS A 122 1.98 -3.71 -1.42
CA CYS A 122 2.90 -2.62 -1.68
C CYS A 122 3.79 -2.31 -0.49
N ILE A 123 3.27 -2.29 0.75
CA ILE A 123 4.09 -1.89 1.92
C ILE A 123 5.26 -2.83 2.14
N ASN A 124 5.06 -4.14 1.96
CA ASN A 124 6.08 -5.14 2.16
C ASN A 124 7.13 -5.12 1.03
N ILE A 125 6.65 -5.15 -0.23
CA ILE A 125 7.54 -5.12 -1.39
C ILE A 125 8.35 -3.81 -1.47
N SER A 126 7.75 -2.66 -1.14
CA SER A 126 8.47 -1.38 -1.14
C SER A 126 9.61 -1.35 -0.12
N PHE A 127 9.44 -1.97 1.05
CA PHE A 127 10.51 -2.08 2.05
C PHE A 127 11.60 -3.07 1.65
N LEU A 128 11.25 -4.16 0.98
CA LEU A 128 12.24 -5.07 0.39
C LEU A 128 13.07 -4.34 -0.67
N ILE A 129 12.41 -3.63 -1.61
CA ILE A 129 13.10 -2.82 -2.61
C ILE A 129 14.02 -1.79 -1.95
N LEU A 130 13.52 -1.08 -0.93
CA LEU A 130 14.32 -0.10 -0.19
C LEU A 130 15.61 -0.74 0.35
N VAL A 131 15.51 -1.85 1.08
CA VAL A 131 16.68 -2.45 1.73
C VAL A 131 17.60 -3.17 0.74
N SER A 132 17.06 -3.78 -0.32
CA SER A 132 17.85 -4.52 -1.31
C SER A 132 18.52 -3.59 -2.34
N PHE A 133 17.94 -2.43 -2.63
CA PHE A 133 18.48 -1.50 -3.62
C PHE A 133 19.71 -0.74 -3.13
N TRP A 134 19.63 -0.05 -1.98
CA TRP A 134 20.69 0.87 -1.55
C TRP A 134 22.08 0.23 -1.35
N PRO A 135 22.22 -1.02 -0.87
CA PRO A 135 23.52 -1.68 -0.81
C PRO A 135 24.16 -1.94 -2.19
N THR A 136 23.35 -1.99 -3.25
CA THR A 136 23.83 -2.24 -4.63
C THR A 136 24.26 -0.97 -5.36
N VAL A 137 23.93 0.19 -4.78
CA VAL A 137 24.22 1.50 -5.35
C VAL A 137 25.58 1.98 -4.85
N GLY A 138 26.53 2.16 -5.76
CA GLY A 138 27.84 2.74 -5.45
C GLY A 138 27.74 4.19 -4.93
N VAL A 139 28.76 4.64 -4.19
CA VAL A 139 28.76 5.92 -3.45
C VAL A 139 28.75 7.17 -4.36
N ASP A 140 29.14 7.04 -5.63
CA ASP A 140 29.35 8.17 -6.56
C ASP A 140 28.19 8.38 -7.56
N LEU A 141 26.95 8.45 -7.08
CA LEU A 141 25.79 8.69 -7.95
C LEU A 141 25.62 10.18 -8.31
N PRO A 142 25.47 10.53 -9.61
CA PRO A 142 25.04 11.86 -10.02
C PRO A 142 23.68 12.27 -9.43
N THR A 143 23.52 13.53 -9.05
CA THR A 143 22.32 14.06 -8.35
C THR A 143 21.01 13.80 -9.09
N TYR A 144 20.98 13.85 -10.43
CA TYR A 144 19.76 13.56 -11.20
C TYR A 144 19.33 12.10 -11.09
N LYS A 145 20.29 11.16 -11.02
CA LYS A 145 20.01 9.74 -10.74
C LYS A 145 19.60 9.53 -9.30
N LEU A 146 20.08 10.35 -8.36
CA LEU A 146 19.68 10.26 -6.96
C LEU A 146 18.19 10.58 -6.76
N ALA A 147 17.67 11.64 -7.39
CA ALA A 147 16.26 11.98 -7.29
C ALA A 147 15.34 10.88 -7.82
N GLU A 148 15.65 10.34 -9.00
CA GLU A 148 14.94 9.19 -9.58
C GLU A 148 15.02 7.96 -8.66
N ASN A 149 16.22 7.63 -8.17
CA ASN A 149 16.43 6.49 -7.28
C ASN A 149 15.63 6.60 -5.97
N ILE A 150 15.60 7.79 -5.35
CA ILE A 150 14.78 8.04 -4.16
C ILE A 150 13.29 7.81 -4.48
N ASN A 151 12.81 8.34 -5.59
CA ASN A 151 11.41 8.22 -5.97
C ASN A 151 10.97 6.79 -6.28
N VAL A 152 11.83 6.01 -6.92
CA VAL A 152 11.51 4.64 -7.31
C VAL A 152 11.72 3.66 -6.15
N HIS A 153 12.75 3.86 -5.32
CA HIS A 153 13.22 2.83 -4.38
C HIS A 153 13.01 3.18 -2.90
N ALA A 154 12.70 4.44 -2.55
CA ALA A 154 12.52 4.84 -1.15
C ALA A 154 11.16 5.47 -0.86
N LEU A 155 10.70 6.40 -1.71
CA LEU A 155 9.48 7.16 -1.47
C LEU A 155 8.21 6.29 -1.36
N PRO A 156 8.01 5.20 -2.14
CA PRO A 156 6.88 4.30 -1.97
C PRO A 156 6.81 3.73 -0.55
N ALA A 157 7.94 3.27 -0.01
CA ALA A 157 8.04 2.74 1.35
C ALA A 157 7.69 3.79 2.40
N VAL A 158 8.20 5.03 2.23
CA VAL A 158 7.92 6.15 3.15
C VAL A 158 6.44 6.49 3.19
N ILE A 159 5.77 6.62 2.02
CA ILE A 159 4.35 6.94 1.97
C ILE A 159 3.48 5.82 2.55
N LEU A 160 3.81 4.57 2.26
CA LEU A 160 3.08 3.42 2.81
C LEU A 160 3.29 3.28 4.32
N PHE A 161 4.46 3.64 4.83
CA PHE A 161 4.72 3.74 6.27
C PHE A 161 3.88 4.86 6.92
N ILE A 162 3.82 6.04 6.31
CA ILE A 162 2.95 7.14 6.79
C ILE A 162 1.51 6.66 6.83
N ASP A 163 1.03 6.03 5.76
CA ASP A 163 -0.33 5.48 5.68
C ASP A 163 -0.61 4.45 6.78
N LEU A 164 0.35 3.56 7.06
CA LEU A 164 0.23 2.61 8.17
C LEU A 164 -0.03 3.35 9.49
N MET A 165 0.65 4.47 9.73
CA MET A 165 0.59 5.24 10.97
C MET A 165 -0.65 6.14 11.06
N VAL A 166 -1.08 6.77 9.97
CA VAL A 166 -2.17 7.77 9.98
C VAL A 166 -3.55 7.17 9.73
N THR A 167 -3.65 5.93 9.27
CA THR A 167 -4.93 5.24 9.04
C THR A 167 -5.11 4.07 9.99
N ALA A 168 -6.34 3.58 10.10
CA ALA A 168 -6.64 2.33 10.79
C ALA A 168 -6.63 1.12 9.84
N ILE A 169 -5.75 1.10 8.84
CA ILE A 169 -5.57 -0.08 7.96
C ILE A 169 -5.25 -1.30 8.84
N PRO A 170 -5.99 -2.43 8.68
CA PRO A 170 -5.71 -3.66 9.38
C PRO A 170 -4.54 -4.41 8.74
N ILE A 171 -3.54 -4.75 9.56
CA ILE A 171 -2.46 -5.66 9.17
C ILE A 171 -2.37 -6.81 10.18
N ARG A 172 -2.29 -8.03 9.67
CA ARG A 172 -2.13 -9.28 10.43
C ARG A 172 -0.97 -10.05 9.84
N PHE A 173 -0.37 -10.93 10.62
CA PHE A 173 0.80 -11.68 10.17
C PHE A 173 0.51 -12.50 8.89
N LEU A 174 -0.67 -13.11 8.79
CA LEU A 174 -1.05 -13.92 7.62
C LEU A 174 -1.18 -13.14 6.32
N HIS A 175 -1.28 -11.80 6.37
CA HIS A 175 -1.26 -10.99 5.16
C HIS A 175 0.10 -11.04 4.43
N VAL A 176 1.15 -11.66 5.02
CA VAL A 176 2.41 -11.96 4.30
C VAL A 176 2.18 -12.78 3.02
N VAL A 177 1.08 -13.52 2.91
CA VAL A 177 0.75 -14.27 1.69
C VAL A 177 0.62 -13.36 0.46
N TYR A 178 0.11 -12.14 0.61
CA TYR A 178 -0.11 -11.22 -0.50
C TYR A 178 1.20 -10.78 -1.18
N PRO A 179 2.20 -10.22 -0.47
CA PRO A 179 3.48 -9.89 -1.09
C PRO A 179 4.27 -11.14 -1.53
N LEU A 180 4.14 -12.29 -0.85
CA LEU A 180 4.79 -13.52 -1.32
C LEU A 180 4.24 -14.01 -2.66
N VAL A 181 2.92 -14.01 -2.84
CA VAL A 181 2.30 -14.35 -4.13
C VAL A 181 2.74 -13.38 -5.22
N TYR A 182 2.77 -12.07 -4.93
CA TYR A 182 3.27 -11.07 -5.86
C TYR A 182 4.74 -11.31 -6.25
N GLY A 183 5.60 -11.62 -5.28
CA GLY A 183 6.99 -11.98 -5.50
C GLY A 183 7.13 -13.25 -6.37
N CYS A 184 6.33 -14.28 -6.11
CA CYS A 184 6.32 -15.50 -6.94
C CYS A 184 5.90 -15.22 -8.39
N VAL A 185 4.90 -14.35 -8.60
CA VAL A 185 4.48 -13.92 -9.95
C VAL A 185 5.64 -13.22 -10.67
N TYR A 186 6.32 -12.29 -10.01
CA TYR A 186 7.46 -11.60 -10.59
C TYR A 186 8.64 -12.54 -10.88
N LEU A 187 8.99 -13.43 -9.95
CA LEU A 187 10.07 -14.41 -10.14
C LEU A 187 9.78 -15.37 -11.31
N THR A 188 8.52 -15.78 -11.46
CA THR A 188 8.06 -16.60 -12.59
C THR A 188 8.25 -15.84 -13.91
N PHE A 189 7.81 -14.59 -13.96
CA PHE A 189 8.05 -13.71 -15.10
C PHE A 189 9.56 -13.57 -15.41
N ALA A 190 10.38 -13.27 -14.40
CA ALA A 190 11.81 -13.06 -14.55
C ALA A 190 12.53 -14.32 -15.08
N ALA A 191 12.15 -15.50 -14.59
CA ALA A 191 12.71 -16.77 -15.06
C ALA A 191 12.32 -17.06 -16.53
N ILE A 192 11.06 -16.84 -16.92
CA ILE A 192 10.60 -17.00 -18.31
C ILE A 192 11.30 -16.00 -19.23
N TYR A 193 11.40 -14.74 -18.80
CA TYR A 193 12.08 -13.67 -19.54
C TYR A 193 13.54 -14.03 -19.82
N TRP A 194 14.27 -14.47 -18.78
CA TRP A 194 15.64 -14.94 -18.91
C TRP A 194 15.76 -16.16 -19.83
N ALA A 195 14.92 -17.19 -19.63
CA ALA A 195 14.95 -18.43 -20.42
C ALA A 195 14.66 -18.19 -21.92
N SER A 196 13.96 -17.09 -22.22
CA SER A 196 13.65 -16.64 -23.58
C SER A 196 14.75 -15.75 -24.19
N GLY A 197 15.92 -15.63 -23.55
CA GLY A 197 17.05 -14.82 -23.99
C GLY A 197 16.91 -13.32 -23.69
N GLY A 198 16.05 -12.96 -22.71
CA GLY A 198 15.87 -11.59 -22.26
C GLY A 198 17.15 -10.95 -21.72
N THR A 199 17.28 -9.64 -21.90
CA THR A 199 18.46 -8.87 -21.51
C THR A 199 18.06 -7.54 -20.89
N ASP A 200 18.89 -6.98 -20.01
CA ASP A 200 18.71 -5.60 -19.55
C ASP A 200 18.90 -4.57 -20.69
N PRO A 201 18.66 -3.27 -20.48
CA PRO A 201 18.86 -2.23 -21.49
C PRO A 201 20.27 -2.16 -22.08
N TYR A 202 21.28 -2.76 -21.44
CA TYR A 202 22.67 -2.75 -21.86
C TYR A 202 23.12 -4.07 -22.51
N GLY A 203 22.20 -5.01 -22.74
CA GLY A 203 22.49 -6.29 -23.38
C GLY A 203 23.05 -7.36 -22.45
N ARG A 204 23.02 -7.15 -21.12
CA ARG A 204 23.49 -8.14 -20.14
C ARG A 204 22.41 -9.21 -19.94
N PRO A 205 22.77 -10.50 -19.74
CA PRO A 205 21.83 -11.62 -19.77
C PRO A 205 21.07 -11.82 -18.44
N TYR A 206 20.62 -10.73 -17.80
CA TYR A 206 19.86 -10.73 -16.55
C TYR A 206 19.09 -9.42 -16.40
N ILE A 207 18.01 -9.39 -15.61
CA ILE A 207 17.29 -8.15 -15.28
C ILE A 207 18.05 -7.36 -14.20
N TYR A 208 18.37 -8.03 -13.11
CA TYR A 208 19.23 -7.55 -12.03
C TYR A 208 20.43 -8.47 -11.91
N GLY A 209 21.62 -7.93 -11.61
CA GLY A 209 22.82 -8.77 -11.43
C GLY A 209 22.66 -9.81 -10.30
N ILE A 210 21.89 -9.48 -9.25
CA ILE A 210 21.56 -10.39 -8.15
C ILE A 210 20.58 -11.51 -8.56
N LEU A 211 19.86 -11.33 -9.68
CA LEU A 211 18.91 -12.27 -10.28
C LEU A 211 19.45 -12.85 -11.60
N ASP A 212 20.77 -13.06 -11.69
CA ASP A 212 21.37 -13.77 -12.82
C ASP A 212 21.18 -15.28 -12.69
N PHE A 213 20.18 -15.81 -13.41
CA PHE A 213 19.82 -17.22 -13.41
C PHE A 213 20.91 -18.15 -14.00
N ASN A 214 21.96 -17.63 -14.64
CA ASN A 214 23.15 -18.41 -14.96
C ASN A 214 23.93 -18.82 -13.67
N HIS A 215 23.70 -18.11 -12.56
CA HIS A 215 24.28 -18.34 -11.25
C HIS A 215 23.21 -18.81 -10.26
N ALA A 216 22.62 -19.98 -10.51
CA ALA A 216 21.47 -20.51 -9.77
C ALA A 216 21.63 -20.53 -8.23
N ARG A 217 22.86 -20.76 -7.72
CA ARG A 217 23.13 -20.70 -6.27
C ARG A 217 22.91 -19.30 -5.69
N THR A 218 23.41 -18.28 -6.37
CA THR A 218 23.24 -16.88 -5.96
C THR A 218 21.77 -16.48 -6.00
N VAL A 219 21.07 -16.83 -7.08
CA VAL A 219 19.63 -16.58 -7.20
C VAL A 219 18.84 -17.27 -6.09
N GLY A 220 19.16 -18.52 -5.77
CA GLY A 220 18.52 -19.25 -4.67
C GLY A 220 18.71 -18.55 -3.31
N LEU A 221 19.91 -18.05 -3.02
CA LEU A 221 20.18 -17.29 -1.80
C LEU A 221 19.41 -15.97 -1.75
N VAL A 222 19.31 -15.26 -2.88
CA VAL A 222 18.52 -14.02 -2.98
C VAL A 222 17.04 -14.31 -2.73
N ILE A 223 16.46 -15.33 -3.37
CA ILE A 223 15.05 -15.71 -3.16
C ILE A 223 14.78 -16.05 -1.68
N VAL A 224 15.66 -16.82 -1.04
CA VAL A 224 15.54 -17.14 0.39
C VAL A 224 15.64 -15.88 1.24
N GLY A 225 16.63 -15.01 0.96
CA GLY A 225 16.83 -13.74 1.67
C GLY A 225 15.62 -12.81 1.58
N GLU A 226 15.09 -12.60 0.37
CA GLU A 226 13.89 -11.78 0.13
C GLU A 226 12.64 -12.38 0.79
N THR A 227 12.50 -13.71 0.79
CA THR A 227 11.38 -14.39 1.46
C THR A 227 11.45 -14.20 2.98
N VAL A 228 12.64 -14.36 3.58
CA VAL A 228 12.85 -14.11 5.01
C VAL A 228 12.61 -12.63 5.33
N GLY A 229 13.12 -11.73 4.49
CA GLY A 229 12.88 -10.29 4.60
C GLY A 229 11.38 -9.96 4.60
N ALA A 230 10.60 -10.54 3.70
CA ALA A 230 9.15 -10.34 3.64
C ALA A 230 8.45 -10.72 4.95
N VAL A 231 8.85 -11.85 5.55
CA VAL A 231 8.32 -12.33 6.83
C VAL A 231 8.72 -11.42 7.98
N VAL A 232 9.98 -10.98 8.02
CA VAL A 232 10.50 -10.05 9.05
C VAL A 232 9.79 -8.70 8.95
N PHE A 233 9.64 -8.14 7.76
CA PHE A 233 8.91 -6.89 7.57
C PHE A 233 7.44 -7.04 7.93
N GLN A 234 6.81 -8.18 7.63
CA GLN A 234 5.43 -8.41 8.08
C GLN A 234 5.32 -8.37 9.61
N TRP A 235 6.25 -9.03 10.31
CA TRP A 235 6.35 -8.97 11.77
C TRP A 235 6.50 -7.52 12.26
N MET A 236 7.40 -6.77 11.64
CA MET A 236 7.61 -5.35 11.95
C MET A 236 6.34 -4.53 11.76
N PHE A 237 5.61 -4.69 10.66
CA PHE A 237 4.38 -3.92 10.41
C PHE A 237 3.25 -4.30 11.37
N VAL A 238 3.15 -5.58 11.77
CA VAL A 238 2.21 -5.99 12.83
C VAL A 238 2.56 -5.30 14.14
N GLY A 239 3.85 -5.26 14.52
CA GLY A 239 4.32 -4.54 15.70
C GLY A 239 4.03 -3.04 15.64
N LEU A 240 4.31 -2.40 14.50
CA LEU A 240 4.02 -0.99 14.26
C LEU A 240 2.52 -0.69 14.34
N LYS A 241 1.66 -1.56 13.82
CA LYS A 241 0.21 -1.44 13.96
C LYS A 241 -0.23 -1.56 15.42
N MET A 242 0.38 -2.45 16.21
CA MET A 242 0.09 -2.55 17.64
C MET A 242 0.52 -1.28 18.38
N LEU A 243 1.70 -0.75 18.10
CA LEU A 243 2.19 0.50 18.66
C LEU A 243 1.27 1.67 18.31
N ARG A 244 0.93 1.82 17.02
CA ARG A 244 -0.01 2.84 16.53
C ARG A 244 -1.35 2.76 17.26
N ASN A 245 -1.92 1.57 17.41
CA ASN A 245 -3.20 1.39 18.11
C ASN A 245 -3.09 1.79 19.59
N LYS A 246 -2.00 1.40 20.27
CA LYS A 246 -1.75 1.81 21.65
C LYS A 246 -1.64 3.33 21.77
N MET A 247 -0.89 3.98 20.88
CA MET A 247 -0.78 5.44 20.86
C MET A 247 -2.14 6.11 20.62
N ALA A 248 -3.00 5.54 19.77
CA ALA A 248 -4.34 6.05 19.53
C ALA A 248 -5.25 5.90 20.76
N ASP A 249 -5.13 4.80 21.51
CA ASP A 249 -5.87 4.59 22.76
C ASP A 249 -5.38 5.56 23.87
N ASP A 250 -4.06 5.71 24.03
CA ASP A 250 -3.47 6.64 25.01
C ASP A 250 -3.85 8.11 24.74
N CYS A 251 -4.03 8.47 23.45
CA CYS A 251 -4.49 9.79 23.01
C CYS A 251 -6.02 9.96 23.00
N ASN A 252 -6.78 8.96 23.46
CA ASN A 252 -8.24 8.90 23.40
C ASN A 252 -8.83 9.14 21.99
N CYS A 253 -8.11 8.74 20.95
CA CYS A 253 -8.58 8.81 19.56
C CYS A 253 -9.61 7.72 19.23
N SER A 254 -9.62 6.59 19.97
CA SER A 254 -10.44 5.43 19.65
C SER A 254 -11.92 5.55 20.07
N GLU A 255 -12.26 6.47 20.96
CA GLU A 255 -13.66 6.78 21.34
C GLU A 255 -14.48 7.31 20.15
N ARG A 256 -13.84 7.95 19.15
CA ARG A 256 -14.57 8.56 18.02
C ARG A 256 -14.87 7.59 16.85
N VAL A 257 -14.34 6.36 16.90
CA VAL A 257 -14.65 5.27 15.94
C VAL A 257 -15.72 4.33 16.52
N ARG A 258 -15.94 4.32 17.84
CA ARG A 258 -16.86 3.39 18.53
C ARG A 258 -18.30 3.85 18.67
N SER A 259 -18.62 5.10 18.32
CA SER A 259 -19.99 5.60 18.44
C SER A 259 -20.31 6.58 17.31
N PRO A 260 -21.12 6.20 16.31
CA PRO A 260 -22.17 7.12 15.95
C PRO A 260 -23.02 7.25 17.22
N GLU A 261 -23.17 8.46 17.71
CA GLU A 261 -24.33 8.79 18.54
C GLU A 261 -25.53 8.28 17.72
N ILE A 262 -26.07 7.12 18.10
CA ILE A 262 -27.26 6.57 17.47
C ILE A 262 -28.34 7.56 17.87
N ILE A 263 -28.54 8.60 17.05
CA ILE A 263 -29.77 9.36 17.08
C ILE A 263 -30.81 8.33 16.63
N PRO A 264 -31.65 7.81 17.53
CA PRO A 264 -32.61 6.81 17.14
C PRO A 264 -33.48 7.41 16.03
N LEU A 265 -33.79 6.64 14.99
CA LEU A 265 -34.60 7.09 13.84
C LEU A 265 -35.94 7.76 14.24
N THR A 266 -36.39 7.53 15.48
CA THR A 266 -37.50 8.22 16.12
C THR A 266 -37.31 9.73 16.27
N GLU A 267 -36.08 10.24 16.43
CA GLU A 267 -35.81 11.69 16.52
C GLU A 267 -35.74 12.37 15.15
N LEU A 268 -35.26 11.69 14.10
CA LEU A 268 -35.30 12.23 12.73
C LEU A 268 -36.73 12.40 12.22
N ALA A 269 -37.64 11.51 12.61
CA ALA A 269 -39.06 11.61 12.25
C ALA A 269 -39.77 12.80 12.94
N MET A 270 -39.29 13.24 14.11
CA MET A 270 -39.87 14.39 14.82
C MET A 270 -39.43 15.75 14.23
N VAL A 271 -38.27 15.82 13.59
CA VAL A 271 -37.80 17.06 12.95
C VAL A 271 -38.53 17.33 11.63
N THR A 272 -38.96 16.28 10.92
CA THR A 272 -39.74 16.41 9.67
C THR A 272 -41.25 16.61 9.88
N SER A 273 -41.76 16.52 11.11
CA SER A 273 -43.19 16.74 11.41
C SER A 273 -43.51 18.16 11.89
N TYR A 274 -42.52 19.07 11.92
CA TYR A 274 -42.67 20.48 12.29
C TYR A 274 -42.18 21.45 11.21
N SER A 275 -42.26 21.05 9.94
CA SER A 275 -42.10 21.94 8.77
C SER A 275 -43.34 21.89 7.89
#